data_AF-F3QS15-F1
#
_entry.id   AF-F3QS15-F1
#
_cell.length_a   1.000
_cell.length_b   1.000
_cell.length_c   1.000
_cell.angle_alpha   90.00
_cell.angle_beta   90.00
_cell.angle_gamma   90.00
#
_symmetry.space_group_name_H-M   'P 1'
#
loop_
_entity.id
_entity.type
_entity.pdbx_description
1 polymer ?
#
loop_
_entity_poly.entity_id
_entity_poly.type
_entity_poly.pdbx_seq_one_letter_code
_entity_poly.pdbx_strand_id
1 'polypeptide(L)'
;MVEIVKNMRKKLIVSWAMAVALCAPAQEPQEIRGIVEEAHDSLWYAGQVEAWQKEVDADGQDEKAWRNLFEAAWGLKSCSRGKNDGGIPRVLERMERAIPETYTYNICAYRASQGPDNKFAEKAMKMLPDDISDRGYDAVLGYLWMMGETDGTGWKAGLFNDILRRQYEHGKYPSFILRFGYNQLQGMAEGGLFFGNGDAELFDKLMLQRAMHVHTDKVVVVIPFLSIRSYRDALCRKLGIPIFPGREVRTEEEFKAAVQEMVEYVIRESGRPAYFSPGSQWAVQGIARKLYNEGLVYRYSEEPYDNVSAAKRHVERDYHFDYLTEPAFRLESWWSGSEMLLLNYTVMLGPLVQSYRESGNQERAGWLYRILKASVENGRFSAAKKKEYLDYLEKWR
;
A
#
# COMPACT_ATOMS: atom_id res chain seq x y z
N MET A 1 33.93 -3.49 74.04
CA MET A 1 32.98 -4.16 74.95
C MET A 1 31.60 -3.70 74.54
N VAL A 2 30.66 -4.48 74.02
CA VAL A 2 30.48 -5.91 73.80
C VAL A 2 29.40 -5.96 72.70
N GLU A 3 29.58 -6.86 71.72
CA GLU A 3 28.53 -7.30 70.81
C GLU A 3 27.26 -7.68 71.58
N ILE A 4 26.09 -7.17 71.18
CA ILE A 4 24.91 -8.04 71.10
C ILE A 4 24.27 -7.85 69.72
N VAL A 5 24.69 -8.75 68.86
CA VAL A 5 24.13 -9.13 67.57
C VAL A 5 22.73 -9.75 67.77
N LYS A 6 21.87 -9.61 66.74
CA LYS A 6 20.66 -10.41 66.43
C LYS A 6 19.45 -10.22 67.35
N ASN A 7 18.52 -9.34 66.94
CA ASN A 7 17.25 -9.79 66.33
C ASN A 7 16.36 -8.59 66.04
N MET A 8 16.36 -8.12 64.79
CA MET A 8 15.20 -7.43 64.22
C MET A 8 15.26 -7.46 62.69
N ARG A 9 15.50 -8.65 62.14
CA ARG A 9 15.10 -8.97 60.76
C ARG A 9 13.60 -9.22 60.75
N LYS A 10 12.80 -8.16 60.72
CA LYS A 10 11.45 -8.12 60.12
C LYS A 10 10.81 -6.76 60.41
N LYS A 11 10.38 -6.11 59.33
CA LYS A 11 9.50 -4.94 59.24
C LYS A 11 10.20 -3.58 59.40
N LEU A 12 10.63 -3.03 58.27
CA LEU A 12 10.43 -1.64 57.85
C LEU A 12 10.97 -1.49 56.42
N ILE A 13 10.22 -2.04 55.45
CA ILE A 13 10.30 -1.59 54.06
C ILE A 13 9.10 -0.66 53.90
N VAL A 14 9.33 0.64 54.07
CA VAL A 14 8.37 1.67 53.66
C VAL A 14 9.15 2.80 52.99
N SER A 15 8.77 3.00 51.72
CA SER A 15 8.83 4.23 50.92
C SER A 15 10.19 4.90 50.71
N TRP A 16 10.91 4.43 49.70
CA TRP A 16 11.43 5.33 48.64
C TRP A 16 11.03 4.70 47.29
N ALA A 17 9.72 4.69 47.02
CA ALA A 17 9.24 4.48 45.66
C ALA A 17 9.50 5.79 44.90
N MET A 18 10.44 5.73 43.96
CA MET A 18 10.66 6.74 42.95
C MET A 18 9.32 7.11 42.29
N ALA A 19 8.74 8.24 42.69
CA ALA A 19 7.88 9.02 41.81
C ALA A 19 8.78 9.96 41.01
N VAL A 20 9.61 9.40 40.13
CA VAL A 20 10.00 10.14 38.94
C VAL A 20 8.85 9.94 37.97
N ALA A 21 7.82 10.77 38.11
CA ALA A 21 7.00 11.08 36.97
C ALA A 21 7.98 11.62 35.92
N LEU A 22 8.24 10.81 34.90
CA LEU A 22 8.91 11.28 33.70
C LEU A 22 8.01 12.38 33.13
N CYS A 23 8.27 13.63 33.53
CA CYS A 23 7.91 14.79 32.72
C CYS A 23 8.76 14.67 31.45
N ALA A 24 8.35 13.78 30.54
CA ALA A 24 8.75 13.91 29.15
C ALA A 24 8.33 15.33 28.75
N PRO A 25 9.24 16.16 28.21
CA PRO A 25 8.86 17.48 27.73
C PRO A 25 7.69 17.31 26.76
N ALA A 26 6.65 18.14 26.92
CA ALA A 26 5.50 18.12 26.04
C ALA A 26 6.01 18.22 24.60
N GLN A 27 5.63 17.26 23.76
CA GLN A 27 6.08 17.23 22.39
C GLN A 27 5.55 18.46 21.66
N GLU A 28 6.42 19.17 20.93
CA GLU A 28 5.96 20.24 20.03
C GLU A 28 5.12 19.61 18.90
N PRO A 29 4.05 20.29 18.46
CA PRO A 29 3.24 19.81 17.35
C PRO A 29 4.11 19.71 16.09
N GLN A 30 4.18 18.50 15.55
CA GLN A 30 4.90 18.22 14.31
C GLN A 30 3.87 17.83 13.26
N GLU A 31 4.03 18.36 12.05
CA GLU A 31 3.16 17.98 10.94
C GLU A 31 3.21 16.47 10.76
N ILE A 32 2.08 15.82 11.00
CA ILE A 32 1.99 14.37 10.91
C ILE A 32 2.22 14.02 9.47
N ARG A 33 3.25 13.20 9.22
CA ARG A 33 3.48 12.63 7.90
C ARG A 33 2.73 11.31 7.74
N GLY A 34 2.42 10.93 6.50
CA GLY A 34 1.70 9.69 6.24
C GLY A 34 2.57 8.52 6.71
N ILE A 35 1.99 7.46 7.29
CA ILE A 35 2.76 6.32 7.84
C ILE A 35 3.70 5.66 6.81
N VAL A 36 3.34 5.82 5.54
CA VAL A 36 4.09 5.42 4.35
C VAL A 36 5.34 6.28 4.17
N GLU A 37 5.22 7.59 4.35
CA GLU A 37 6.32 8.56 4.26
C GLU A 37 7.27 8.47 5.46
N GLU A 38 6.71 8.59 6.66
CA GLU A 38 7.44 8.59 7.92
C GLU A 38 6.69 7.75 8.95
N ALA A 39 7.33 6.66 9.39
CA ALA A 39 6.75 5.75 10.37
C ALA A 39 7.28 6.09 11.77
N HIS A 40 6.37 6.32 12.69
CA HIS A 40 6.66 6.50 14.11
C HIS A 40 5.99 5.40 14.95
N ASP A 41 6.42 5.26 16.20
CA ASP A 41 5.80 4.33 17.14
C ASP A 41 4.52 4.90 17.78
N SER A 42 3.80 4.04 18.51
CA SER A 42 2.56 4.44 19.18
C SER A 42 2.74 5.51 20.24
N LEU A 43 3.92 5.61 20.88
CA LEU A 43 4.17 6.61 21.92
C LEU A 43 4.30 8.00 21.30
N TRP A 44 5.01 8.10 20.17
CA TRP A 44 5.12 9.34 19.40
C TRP A 44 3.75 9.81 18.91
N TYR A 45 2.93 8.92 18.34
CA TYR A 45 1.58 9.30 17.90
C TYR A 45 0.67 9.74 19.05
N ALA A 46 0.76 9.09 20.22
CA ALA A 46 0.03 9.51 21.41
C ALA A 46 0.46 10.92 21.87
N GLY A 47 1.77 11.20 21.88
CA GLY A 47 2.30 12.53 22.18
C GLY A 47 1.81 13.61 21.20
N GLN A 48 1.76 13.28 19.91
CA GLN A 48 1.23 14.18 18.89
C GLN A 48 -0.28 14.41 19.00
N VAL A 49 -1.07 13.42 19.41
CA VAL A 49 -2.50 13.63 19.71
C VAL A 49 -2.65 14.72 20.78
N GLU A 50 -1.86 14.66 21.86
CA GLU A 50 -1.89 15.66 22.92
C GLU A 50 -1.38 17.04 22.47
N ALA A 51 -0.35 17.09 21.63
CA ALA A 51 0.21 18.33 21.09
C ALA A 51 -0.80 19.05 20.19
N TRP A 52 -1.33 18.35 19.18
CA TRP A 52 -2.34 18.91 18.27
C TRP A 52 -3.67 19.20 18.93
N GLN A 53 -4.00 18.50 20.02
CA GLN A 53 -5.17 18.82 20.83
C GLN A 53 -5.08 20.25 21.40
N LYS A 54 -3.90 20.70 21.84
CA LYS A 54 -3.71 22.05 22.36
C LYS A 54 -3.86 23.11 21.28
N GLU A 55 -3.37 22.83 20.07
CA GLU A 55 -3.48 23.75 18.93
C GLU A 55 -4.95 23.96 18.55
N VAL A 56 -5.75 22.89 18.42
CA VAL A 56 -7.19 23.03 18.11
C VAL A 56 -8.00 23.64 19.26
N ASP A 57 -7.53 23.53 20.50
CA ASP A 57 -8.16 24.18 21.65
C ASP A 57 -7.84 25.69 21.69
N ALA A 58 -6.69 26.10 21.13
CA ALA A 58 -6.28 27.50 21.01
C ALA A 58 -6.97 28.20 19.83
N ASP A 59 -7.05 27.53 18.67
CA ASP A 59 -7.82 27.98 17.50
C ASP A 59 -8.68 26.84 16.96
N GLY A 60 -9.97 26.86 17.32
CA GLY A 60 -10.93 25.85 16.89
C GLY A 60 -11.27 25.89 15.40
N GLN A 61 -10.83 26.90 14.64
CA GLN A 61 -11.09 27.01 13.20
C GLN A 61 -9.88 26.59 12.35
N ASP A 62 -8.73 26.28 12.94
CA ASP A 62 -7.53 25.87 12.20
C ASP A 62 -7.69 24.46 11.61
N GLU A 63 -8.03 24.41 10.32
CA GLU A 63 -8.17 23.17 9.56
C GLU A 63 -6.87 22.35 9.51
N LYS A 64 -5.69 22.99 9.51
CA LYS A 64 -4.41 22.28 9.51
C LYS A 64 -4.21 21.57 10.85
N ALA A 65 -4.49 22.24 11.97
CA ALA A 65 -4.42 21.63 13.29
C ALA A 65 -5.40 20.45 13.42
N TRP A 66 -6.64 20.62 12.95
CA TRP A 66 -7.64 19.55 12.93
C TRP A 66 -7.22 18.35 12.08
N ARG A 67 -6.65 18.59 10.90
CA ARG A 67 -6.15 17.52 10.04
C ARG A 67 -5.05 16.72 10.75
N ASN A 68 -4.07 17.40 11.34
CA ASN A 68 -2.97 16.74 12.03
C ASN A 68 -3.43 15.98 13.28
N LEU A 69 -4.38 16.52 14.05
CA LEU A 69 -4.98 15.80 15.17
C LEU A 69 -5.63 14.48 14.72
N PHE A 70 -6.42 14.52 13.62
CA PHE A 70 -7.03 13.32 13.06
C PHE A 70 -5.98 12.30 12.59
N GLU A 71 -4.93 12.75 11.90
CA GLU A 71 -3.87 11.85 11.41
C GLU A 71 -3.06 11.23 12.55
N ALA A 72 -2.79 11.98 13.63
CA ALA A 72 -2.13 11.45 14.82
C ALA A 72 -2.98 10.34 15.47
N ALA A 73 -4.29 10.58 15.62
CA ALA A 73 -5.24 9.59 16.12
C ALA A 73 -5.31 8.36 15.20
N TRP A 74 -5.28 8.56 13.89
CA TRP A 74 -5.24 7.48 12.89
C TRP A 74 -3.95 6.65 12.98
N GLY A 75 -2.80 7.30 13.14
CA GLY A 75 -1.51 6.65 13.36
C GLY A 75 -1.52 5.77 14.61
N LEU A 76 -2.05 6.29 15.72
CA LEU A 76 -2.21 5.55 16.96
C LEU A 76 -3.11 4.32 16.81
N LYS A 77 -4.27 4.47 16.14
CA LYS A 77 -5.16 3.36 15.80
C LYS A 77 -4.43 2.30 14.98
N SER A 78 -3.66 2.72 13.98
CA SER A 78 -2.90 1.84 13.09
C SER A 78 -1.83 1.04 13.85
N CYS A 79 -1.04 1.69 14.72
CA CYS A 79 -0.06 1.01 15.57
C CYS A 79 -0.69 -0.02 16.52
N SER A 80 -1.92 0.25 17.00
CA SER A 80 -2.65 -0.67 17.88
C SER A 80 -3.36 -1.83 17.16
N ARG A 81 -3.25 -1.91 15.83
CA ARG A 81 -4.01 -2.83 14.97
C ARG A 81 -5.53 -2.73 15.21
N GLY A 82 -6.03 -1.51 15.42
CA GLY A 82 -7.44 -1.24 15.63
C GLY A 82 -8.01 -1.62 17.00
N LYS A 83 -7.18 -2.10 17.94
CA LYS A 83 -7.61 -2.36 19.33
C LYS A 83 -7.93 -1.09 20.11
N ASN A 84 -7.34 0.02 19.69
CA ASN A 84 -7.64 1.37 20.15
C ASN A 84 -8.11 2.16 18.92
N ASP A 85 -9.23 2.85 19.00
CA ASP A 85 -9.75 3.69 17.92
C ASP A 85 -9.00 5.03 17.80
N GLY A 86 -8.04 5.29 18.68
CA GLY A 86 -7.27 6.53 18.74
C GLY A 86 -8.10 7.72 19.21
N GLY A 87 -9.33 7.52 19.70
CA GLY A 87 -10.27 8.59 19.98
C GLY A 87 -10.88 9.24 18.73
N ILE A 88 -10.74 8.62 17.54
CA ILE A 88 -11.23 9.16 16.27
C ILE A 88 -12.71 9.57 16.32
N PRO A 89 -13.66 8.79 16.90
CA PRO A 89 -15.06 9.21 16.97
C PRO A 89 -15.24 10.56 17.69
N ARG A 90 -14.50 10.78 18.78
CA ARG A 90 -14.54 12.03 19.54
C ARG A 90 -13.89 13.19 18.78
N VAL A 91 -12.81 12.94 18.06
CA VAL A 91 -12.18 13.95 17.20
C VAL A 91 -13.17 14.40 16.12
N LEU A 92 -13.83 13.45 15.44
CA LEU A 92 -14.80 13.76 14.39
C LEU A 92 -16.04 14.49 14.90
N GLU A 93 -16.58 14.12 16.07
CA GLU A 93 -17.71 14.84 16.70
C GLU A 93 -17.34 16.32 16.95
N ARG A 94 -16.09 16.59 17.34
CA ARG A 94 -15.63 17.95 17.58
C ARG A 94 -15.36 18.71 16.29
N MET A 95 -14.76 18.06 15.29
CA MET A 95 -14.60 18.64 13.96
C MET A 95 -15.95 19.00 13.34
N GLU A 96 -16.98 18.16 13.51
CA GLU A 96 -18.34 18.46 13.01
C GLU A 96 -18.93 19.71 13.66
N ARG A 97 -18.63 19.99 14.92
CA ARG A 97 -19.09 21.22 15.58
C ARG A 97 -18.28 22.45 15.17
N ALA A 98 -16.99 22.27 14.91
CA ALA A 98 -16.06 23.36 14.69
C ALA A 98 -15.93 23.76 13.21
N ILE A 99 -15.82 22.78 12.31
CA ILE A 99 -15.54 22.94 10.87
C ILE A 99 -16.43 22.03 9.97
N PRO A 100 -17.77 21.96 10.16
CA PRO A 100 -18.64 20.97 9.49
C PRO A 100 -18.69 21.06 7.95
N GLU A 101 -18.47 22.24 7.40
CA GLU A 101 -18.66 22.52 5.97
C GLU A 101 -17.34 22.63 5.21
N THR A 102 -16.23 22.18 5.81
CA THR A 102 -14.92 22.27 5.17
C THR A 102 -14.53 20.97 4.47
N TYR A 103 -13.60 21.09 3.51
CA TYR A 103 -12.97 19.93 2.89
C TYR A 103 -12.37 19.00 3.95
N THR A 104 -11.64 19.56 4.92
CA THR A 104 -10.89 18.83 5.95
C THR A 104 -11.78 17.91 6.78
N TYR A 105 -12.91 18.42 7.27
CA TYR A 105 -13.84 17.58 8.02
C TYR A 105 -14.38 16.43 7.15
N ASN A 106 -14.85 16.75 5.95
CA ASN A 106 -15.47 15.76 5.08
C ASN A 106 -14.49 14.65 4.65
N ILE A 107 -13.22 15.00 4.35
CA ILE A 107 -12.23 13.97 3.99
C ILE A 107 -11.83 13.11 5.20
N CYS A 108 -11.72 13.67 6.41
CA CYS A 108 -11.43 12.92 7.64
C CYS A 108 -12.60 12.00 8.03
N ALA A 109 -13.82 12.52 7.96
CA ALA A 109 -15.04 11.74 8.20
C ALA A 109 -15.17 10.59 7.20
N TYR A 110 -14.89 10.83 5.91
CA TYR A 110 -14.84 9.76 4.91
C TYR A 110 -13.79 8.70 5.24
N ARG A 111 -12.55 9.08 5.57
CA ARG A 111 -11.49 8.12 5.92
C ARG A 111 -11.86 7.26 7.13
N ALA A 112 -12.62 7.77 8.08
CA ALA A 112 -13.11 7.00 9.23
C ALA A 112 -14.33 6.12 8.93
N SER A 113 -15.04 6.36 7.84
CA SER A 113 -16.30 5.69 7.47
C SER A 113 -16.27 5.12 6.04
N GLN A 114 -15.10 4.70 5.56
CA GLN A 114 -14.88 4.26 4.18
C GLN A 114 -15.93 3.25 3.72
N GLY A 115 -16.36 3.41 2.46
CA GLY A 115 -17.36 2.55 1.83
C GLY A 115 -18.01 3.25 0.63
N PRO A 116 -18.75 2.49 -0.20
CA PRO A 116 -19.53 3.06 -1.29
C PRO A 116 -20.63 3.99 -0.76
N ASP A 117 -21.13 4.88 -1.62
CA ASP A 117 -22.26 5.79 -1.32
C ASP A 117 -22.05 6.69 -0.08
N ASN A 118 -20.80 7.04 0.20
CA ASN A 118 -20.46 7.88 1.36
C ASN A 118 -20.65 9.38 1.06
N LYS A 119 -21.61 10.01 1.76
CA LYS A 119 -21.91 11.45 1.63
C LYS A 119 -20.72 12.38 1.88
N PHE A 120 -19.80 11.99 2.76
CA PHE A 120 -18.63 12.80 3.10
C PHE A 120 -17.62 12.79 1.96
N ALA A 121 -17.46 11.67 1.26
CA ALA A 121 -16.63 11.61 0.05
C ALA A 121 -17.16 12.55 -1.04
N GLU A 122 -18.46 12.49 -1.31
CA GLU A 122 -19.11 13.37 -2.31
C GLU A 122 -18.97 14.86 -1.98
N LYS A 123 -19.07 15.23 -0.70
CA LYS A 123 -18.82 16.61 -0.25
C LYS A 123 -17.34 16.99 -0.41
N ALA A 124 -16.42 16.14 0.05
CA ALA A 124 -14.99 16.40 -0.04
C ALA A 124 -14.54 16.60 -1.49
N MET A 125 -15.01 15.79 -2.44
CA MET A 125 -14.67 15.93 -3.86
C MET A 125 -15.12 17.26 -4.47
N LYS A 126 -16.27 17.80 -4.04
CA LYS A 126 -16.78 19.10 -4.52
C LYS A 126 -16.04 20.30 -3.94
N MET A 127 -15.37 20.10 -2.80
CA MET A 127 -14.63 21.11 -2.06
C MET A 127 -13.11 20.92 -2.19
N LEU A 128 -12.66 20.07 -3.11
CA LEU A 128 -11.26 19.73 -3.26
C LEU A 128 -10.46 21.01 -3.57
N PRO A 129 -9.45 21.39 -2.76
CA PRO A 129 -8.67 22.60 -3.00
C PRO A 129 -7.82 22.50 -4.27
N ASP A 130 -7.27 23.62 -4.77
CA ASP A 130 -6.38 23.61 -5.94
C ASP A 130 -4.97 23.14 -5.59
N ASP A 131 -4.40 23.74 -4.54
CA ASP A 131 -3.17 23.28 -3.92
C ASP A 131 -3.51 22.20 -2.91
N ILE A 132 -3.43 20.95 -3.35
CA ILE A 132 -3.50 19.82 -2.43
C ILE A 132 -2.10 19.25 -2.34
N SER A 133 -1.29 19.94 -1.55
CA SER A 133 0.10 19.59 -1.36
C SER A 133 0.20 18.20 -0.74
N ASP A 134 -0.31 17.90 0.46
CA ASP A 134 0.24 16.74 1.17
C ASP A 134 -0.73 15.79 1.91
N ARG A 135 -1.94 15.51 1.40
CA ARG A 135 -2.71 14.23 1.58
C ARG A 135 -4.21 14.35 1.33
N GLY A 136 -4.84 13.19 1.10
CA GLY A 136 -6.28 13.02 0.90
C GLY A 136 -6.65 12.47 -0.47
N TYR A 137 -5.74 12.56 -1.43
CA TYR A 137 -5.96 12.04 -2.78
C TYR A 137 -6.08 10.53 -2.83
N ASP A 138 -5.32 9.79 -2.02
CA ASP A 138 -5.42 8.34 -1.91
C ASP A 138 -6.84 7.92 -1.54
N ALA A 139 -7.44 8.60 -0.56
CA ALA A 139 -8.83 8.37 -0.17
C ALA A 139 -9.81 8.77 -1.29
N VAL A 140 -9.63 9.93 -1.94
CA VAL A 140 -10.50 10.36 -3.05
C VAL A 140 -10.38 9.44 -4.27
N LEU A 141 -9.17 9.06 -4.66
CA LEU A 141 -8.89 8.11 -5.73
C LEU A 141 -9.49 6.74 -5.39
N GLY A 142 -9.27 6.24 -4.18
CA GLY A 142 -9.88 4.99 -3.70
C GLY A 142 -11.40 5.02 -3.79
N TYR A 143 -12.03 6.14 -3.40
CA TYR A 143 -13.47 6.35 -3.54
C TYR A 143 -13.94 6.30 -4.99
N LEU A 144 -13.37 7.15 -5.84
CA LEU A 144 -13.72 7.25 -7.26
C LEU A 144 -13.57 5.89 -7.95
N TRP A 145 -12.48 5.18 -7.64
CA TRP A 145 -12.22 3.86 -8.20
C TRP A 145 -13.23 2.84 -7.73
N MET A 146 -13.53 2.78 -6.43
CA MET A 146 -14.57 1.93 -5.82
C MET A 146 -15.97 2.18 -6.41
N MET A 147 -16.29 3.42 -6.77
CA MET A 147 -17.56 3.75 -7.44
C MET A 147 -17.61 3.31 -8.91
N GLY A 148 -16.47 2.96 -9.51
CA GLY A 148 -16.39 2.53 -10.91
C GLY A 148 -16.58 3.69 -11.90
N GLU A 149 -16.36 4.94 -11.45
CA GLU A 149 -16.60 6.17 -12.22
C GLU A 149 -15.28 6.81 -12.71
N THR A 150 -14.26 5.98 -12.93
CA THR A 150 -12.90 6.43 -13.33
C THR A 150 -12.63 6.33 -14.83
N ASP A 151 -13.56 5.76 -15.59
CA ASP A 151 -13.50 5.63 -17.05
C ASP A 151 -14.53 6.55 -17.73
N GLY A 152 -14.26 6.97 -18.98
CA GLY A 152 -15.15 7.81 -19.78
C GLY A 152 -14.90 9.33 -19.67
N THR A 153 -15.93 10.13 -19.95
CA THR A 153 -15.84 11.60 -20.10
C THR A 153 -16.55 12.40 -19.00
N GLY A 154 -17.06 11.73 -17.96
CA GLY A 154 -17.75 12.38 -16.84
C GLY A 154 -16.78 13.17 -15.94
N TRP A 155 -17.31 14.11 -15.15
CA TRP A 155 -16.50 14.97 -14.28
C TRP A 155 -15.67 14.18 -13.25
N LYS A 156 -16.19 13.04 -12.75
CA LYS A 156 -15.48 12.14 -11.83
C LYS A 156 -14.29 11.43 -12.48
N ALA A 157 -14.44 10.98 -13.73
CA ALA A 157 -13.32 10.43 -14.51
C ALA A 157 -12.28 11.51 -14.82
N GLY A 158 -12.74 12.72 -15.15
CA GLY A 158 -11.86 13.89 -15.31
C GLY A 158 -11.07 14.20 -14.04
N LEU A 159 -11.75 14.25 -12.89
CA LEU A 159 -11.14 14.48 -11.58
C LEU A 159 -10.11 13.40 -11.23
N PHE A 160 -10.45 12.12 -11.48
CA PHE A 160 -9.54 11.00 -11.23
C PHE A 160 -8.23 11.13 -12.01
N ASN A 161 -8.31 11.43 -13.31
CA ASN A 161 -7.15 11.61 -14.16
C ASN A 161 -6.36 12.88 -13.79
N ASP A 162 -7.04 13.97 -13.46
CA ASP A 162 -6.39 15.21 -13.05
C ASP A 162 -5.60 15.04 -11.74
N ILE A 163 -6.16 14.36 -10.74
CA ILE A 163 -5.47 14.04 -9.49
C ILE A 163 -4.20 13.22 -9.76
N LEU A 164 -4.29 12.15 -10.56
CA LEU A 164 -3.12 11.34 -10.92
C LEU A 164 -2.07 12.19 -11.63
N ARG A 165 -2.46 12.98 -12.64
CA ARG A 165 -1.55 13.87 -13.36
C ARG A 165 -0.84 14.85 -12.43
N ARG A 166 -1.55 15.56 -11.55
CA ARG A 166 -0.95 16.50 -10.57
C ARG A 166 0.02 15.79 -9.62
N GLN A 167 -0.33 14.60 -9.14
CA GLN A 167 0.55 13.78 -8.29
C GLN A 167 1.87 13.42 -8.97
N TYR A 168 1.82 13.07 -10.26
CA TYR A 168 3.00 12.81 -11.06
C TYR A 168 3.84 14.08 -11.31
N GLU A 169 3.21 15.16 -11.76
CA GLU A 169 3.87 16.43 -12.11
C GLU A 169 4.54 17.10 -10.90
N HIS A 170 3.95 16.97 -9.71
CA HIS A 170 4.55 17.48 -8.47
C HIS A 170 5.70 16.61 -7.95
N GLY A 171 6.04 15.51 -8.63
CA GLY A 171 7.14 14.62 -8.21
C GLY A 171 6.90 13.92 -6.88
N LYS A 172 5.63 13.79 -6.46
CA LYS A 172 5.25 13.25 -5.14
C LYS A 172 5.14 11.74 -5.13
N TYR A 173 5.11 11.10 -6.29
CA TYR A 173 5.08 9.64 -6.41
C TYR A 173 6.49 9.07 -6.61
N PRO A 174 6.96 8.09 -5.80
CA PRO A 174 8.33 7.60 -5.89
C PRO A 174 8.61 6.93 -7.22
N SER A 175 9.69 7.33 -7.89
CA SER A 175 9.99 6.89 -9.26
C SER A 175 10.23 5.39 -9.36
N PHE A 176 10.81 4.78 -8.33
CA PHE A 176 11.09 3.35 -8.35
C PHE A 176 9.83 2.47 -8.30
N ILE A 177 8.73 2.97 -7.72
CA ILE A 177 7.45 2.24 -7.70
C ILE A 177 6.84 2.28 -9.09
N LEU A 178 6.91 3.43 -9.76
CA LEU A 178 6.54 3.52 -11.18
C LEU A 178 7.38 2.57 -12.02
N ARG A 179 8.69 2.46 -11.77
CA ARG A 179 9.57 1.51 -12.50
C ARG A 179 9.25 0.04 -12.17
N PHE A 180 8.90 -0.26 -10.93
CA PHE A 180 8.45 -1.61 -10.54
C PHE A 180 7.13 -1.96 -11.21
N GLY A 181 6.13 -1.07 -11.14
CA GLY A 181 4.86 -1.19 -11.83
C GLY A 181 5.02 -1.31 -13.34
N TYR A 182 5.96 -0.56 -13.93
CA TYR A 182 6.31 -0.66 -15.34
C TYR A 182 6.79 -2.07 -15.67
N ASN A 183 7.79 -2.60 -14.97
CA ASN A 183 8.29 -3.95 -15.25
C ASN A 183 7.20 -5.01 -15.04
N GLN A 184 6.31 -4.86 -14.04
CA GLN A 184 5.16 -5.76 -13.87
C GLN A 184 4.22 -5.74 -15.08
N LEU A 185 3.82 -4.54 -15.54
CA LEU A 185 2.92 -4.40 -16.67
C LEU A 185 3.58 -4.79 -18.00
N GLN A 186 4.86 -4.48 -18.19
CA GLN A 186 5.62 -4.85 -19.37
C GLN A 186 5.73 -6.37 -19.53
N GLY A 187 5.84 -7.12 -18.43
CA GLY A 187 5.90 -8.58 -18.43
C GLY A 187 4.56 -9.29 -18.72
N MET A 188 3.49 -8.54 -19.02
CA MET A 188 2.18 -9.12 -19.30
C MET A 188 1.85 -9.08 -20.78
N ALA A 189 1.07 -10.07 -21.23
CA ALA A 189 0.49 -10.08 -22.56
C ALA A 189 -0.47 -8.88 -22.79
N GLU A 190 -0.62 -8.51 -24.07
CA GLU A 190 -1.54 -7.44 -24.50
C GLU A 190 -2.96 -7.72 -24.00
N GLY A 191 -3.64 -6.68 -23.50
CA GLY A 191 -5.01 -6.80 -23.02
C GLY A 191 -5.16 -7.54 -21.69
N GLY A 192 -4.05 -7.94 -21.05
CA GLY A 192 -4.03 -8.72 -19.82
C GLY A 192 -4.66 -8.03 -18.62
N LEU A 193 -5.15 -8.85 -17.68
CA LEU A 193 -5.72 -8.43 -16.40
C LEU A 193 -4.65 -8.52 -15.30
N PHE A 194 -4.41 -7.43 -14.59
CA PHE A 194 -3.56 -7.41 -13.40
C PHE A 194 -4.42 -7.35 -12.14
N PHE A 195 -4.43 -8.42 -11.34
CA PHE A 195 -5.11 -8.48 -10.06
C PHE A 195 -4.13 -8.16 -8.94
N GLY A 196 -4.37 -7.08 -8.19
CA GLY A 196 -3.52 -6.66 -7.07
C GLY A 196 -4.26 -6.49 -5.75
N ASN A 197 -3.49 -6.41 -4.68
CA ASN A 197 -4.01 -6.35 -3.33
C ASN A 197 -4.17 -4.90 -2.86
N GLY A 198 -5.42 -4.42 -2.86
CA GLY A 198 -5.73 -3.06 -2.45
C GLY A 198 -5.36 -2.01 -3.51
N ASP A 199 -5.97 -0.85 -3.37
CA ASP A 199 -5.82 0.29 -4.27
C ASP A 199 -4.44 0.96 -4.15
N ALA A 200 -3.90 1.07 -2.94
CA ALA A 200 -2.60 1.69 -2.68
C ALA A 200 -1.44 0.99 -3.41
N GLU A 201 -1.49 -0.34 -3.59
CA GLU A 201 -0.49 -1.13 -4.35
C GLU A 201 -0.60 -0.94 -5.87
N LEU A 202 -1.66 -0.26 -6.34
CA LEU A 202 -2.05 -0.21 -7.74
C LEU A 202 -2.06 1.21 -8.34
N PHE A 203 -1.87 2.24 -7.52
CA PHE A 203 -1.80 3.63 -8.00
C PHE A 203 -0.61 3.87 -8.94
N ASP A 204 0.49 3.14 -8.77
CA ASP A 204 1.65 3.18 -9.67
C ASP A 204 1.27 2.82 -11.10
N LYS A 205 0.47 1.76 -11.26
CA LYS A 205 -0.01 1.27 -12.55
C LYS A 205 -1.02 2.22 -13.17
N LEU A 206 -1.91 2.78 -12.36
CA LEU A 206 -2.82 3.82 -12.84
C LEU A 206 -2.08 5.09 -13.25
N MET A 207 -1.02 5.46 -12.54
CA MET A 207 -0.19 6.60 -12.91
C MET A 207 0.47 6.38 -14.27
N LEU A 208 1.08 5.20 -14.47
CA LEU A 208 1.66 4.80 -15.74
C LEU A 208 0.63 4.87 -16.87
N GLN A 209 -0.57 4.34 -16.66
CA GLN A 209 -1.62 4.30 -17.69
C GLN A 209 -2.25 5.66 -17.98
N ARG A 210 -2.57 6.44 -16.94
CA ARG A 210 -3.41 7.65 -17.08
C ARG A 210 -2.61 8.93 -17.23
N ALA A 211 -1.50 9.07 -16.50
CA ALA A 211 -0.65 10.26 -16.55
C ALA A 211 0.47 10.12 -17.58
N MET A 212 1.05 8.92 -17.72
CA MET A 212 2.20 8.68 -18.61
C MET A 212 1.82 8.00 -19.93
N HIS A 213 0.58 7.54 -20.09
CA HIS A 213 0.08 6.84 -21.28
C HIS A 213 0.87 5.56 -21.65
N VAL A 214 1.35 4.83 -20.65
CA VAL A 214 2.10 3.58 -20.78
C VAL A 214 1.24 2.38 -20.38
N HIS A 215 1.29 1.30 -21.16
CA HIS A 215 0.54 0.05 -20.92
C HIS A 215 -0.97 0.24 -20.74
N THR A 216 -1.56 1.17 -21.50
CA THR A 216 -3.00 1.47 -21.48
C THR A 216 -3.87 0.33 -22.00
N ASP A 217 -3.27 -0.69 -22.62
CA ASP A 217 -3.93 -1.90 -23.09
C ASP A 217 -4.39 -2.82 -21.95
N LYS A 218 -3.75 -2.73 -20.77
CA LYS A 218 -3.94 -3.64 -19.64
C LYS A 218 -5.02 -3.14 -18.70
N VAL A 219 -5.71 -4.07 -18.03
CA VAL A 219 -6.75 -3.73 -17.05
C VAL A 219 -6.27 -4.05 -15.65
N VAL A 220 -6.21 -3.02 -14.81
CA VAL A 220 -5.85 -3.15 -13.40
C VAL A 220 -7.12 -3.42 -12.57
N VAL A 221 -7.10 -4.50 -11.79
CA VAL A 221 -8.20 -5.00 -10.97
C VAL A 221 -7.81 -4.98 -9.50
N VAL A 222 -8.58 -4.25 -8.70
CA VAL A 222 -8.43 -4.16 -7.24
C VAL A 222 -9.23 -5.29 -6.61
N ILE A 223 -8.54 -6.31 -6.10
CA ILE A 223 -9.17 -7.53 -5.61
C ILE A 223 -10.24 -7.26 -4.53
N PRO A 224 -9.96 -6.47 -3.46
CA PRO A 224 -10.97 -6.20 -2.43
C PRO A 224 -12.25 -5.52 -2.97
N PHE A 225 -12.13 -4.68 -4.00
CA PHE A 225 -13.26 -3.95 -4.57
C PHE A 225 -14.21 -4.83 -5.38
N LEU A 226 -13.83 -6.08 -5.72
CA LEU A 226 -14.72 -7.03 -6.37
C LEU A 226 -15.97 -7.36 -5.53
N SER A 227 -15.89 -7.20 -4.21
CA SER A 227 -17.04 -7.31 -3.31
C SER A 227 -18.04 -6.16 -3.46
N ILE A 228 -17.61 -5.03 -4.03
CA ILE A 228 -18.37 -3.79 -4.11
C ILE A 228 -19.09 -3.73 -5.44
N ARG A 229 -20.43 -3.65 -5.38
CA ARG A 229 -21.28 -3.75 -6.57
C ARG A 229 -20.97 -2.71 -7.63
N SER A 230 -20.79 -1.44 -7.25
CA SER A 230 -20.48 -0.34 -8.18
C SER A 230 -19.20 -0.62 -8.99
N TYR A 231 -18.13 -1.02 -8.30
CA TYR A 231 -16.87 -1.39 -8.92
C TYR A 231 -17.02 -2.59 -9.85
N ARG A 232 -17.65 -3.65 -9.33
CA ARG A 232 -17.84 -4.91 -10.05
C ARG A 232 -18.64 -4.72 -11.33
N ASP A 233 -19.75 -4.01 -11.26
CA ASP A 233 -20.62 -3.74 -12.41
C ASP A 233 -19.88 -2.87 -13.45
N ALA A 234 -19.10 -1.89 -13.00
CA ALA A 234 -18.26 -1.09 -13.88
C ALA A 234 -17.16 -1.92 -14.56
N LEU A 235 -16.49 -2.81 -13.83
CA LEU A 235 -15.49 -3.73 -14.38
C LEU A 235 -16.10 -4.66 -15.43
N CYS A 236 -17.25 -5.28 -15.15
CA CYS A 236 -17.96 -6.13 -16.11
C CYS A 236 -18.28 -5.37 -17.41
N ARG A 237 -18.82 -4.15 -17.30
CA ARG A 237 -19.10 -3.28 -18.46
C ARG A 237 -17.83 -2.95 -19.24
N LYS A 238 -16.74 -2.60 -18.56
CA LYS A 238 -15.45 -2.29 -19.17
C LYS A 238 -14.89 -3.48 -19.96
N LEU A 239 -15.07 -4.69 -19.43
CA LEU A 239 -14.60 -5.92 -20.06
C LEU A 239 -15.56 -6.47 -21.11
N GLY A 240 -16.78 -5.93 -21.20
CA GLY A 240 -17.81 -6.43 -22.13
C GLY A 240 -18.38 -7.79 -21.73
N ILE A 241 -18.33 -8.15 -20.43
CA ILE A 241 -18.81 -9.43 -19.90
C ILE A 241 -20.14 -9.25 -19.15
N PRO A 242 -20.94 -10.32 -18.94
CA PRO A 242 -22.19 -10.21 -18.19
C PRO A 242 -21.96 -9.71 -16.76
N ILE A 243 -23.00 -9.09 -16.19
CA ILE A 243 -22.94 -8.61 -14.80
C ILE A 243 -22.95 -9.79 -13.84
N PHE A 244 -21.99 -9.81 -12.92
CA PHE A 244 -21.98 -10.79 -11.83
C PHE A 244 -22.85 -10.29 -10.67
N PRO A 245 -23.90 -11.01 -10.26
CA PRO A 245 -24.82 -10.54 -9.22
C PRO A 245 -24.14 -10.43 -7.84
N GLY A 246 -23.07 -11.18 -7.60
CA GLY A 246 -22.45 -11.28 -6.27
C GLY A 246 -23.34 -12.01 -5.27
N ARG A 247 -22.91 -12.00 -4.00
CA ARG A 247 -23.71 -12.47 -2.87
C ARG A 247 -23.49 -11.58 -1.66
N GLU A 248 -24.45 -11.60 -0.73
CA GLU A 248 -24.22 -11.01 0.59
C GLU A 248 -23.13 -11.78 1.34
N VAL A 249 -22.37 -11.04 2.14
CA VAL A 249 -21.23 -11.53 2.91
C VAL A 249 -21.39 -11.05 4.35
N ARG A 250 -21.28 -11.97 5.31
CA ARG A 250 -21.43 -11.71 6.75
C ARG A 250 -20.19 -12.08 7.54
N THR A 251 -19.34 -12.96 7.01
CA THR A 251 -18.07 -13.38 7.64
C THR A 251 -16.86 -13.11 6.75
N GLU A 252 -15.67 -13.15 7.34
CA GLU A 252 -14.41 -13.00 6.60
C GLU A 252 -14.18 -14.16 5.62
N GLU A 253 -14.60 -15.37 5.98
CA GLU A 253 -14.51 -16.54 5.11
C GLU A 253 -15.44 -16.41 3.90
N GLU A 254 -16.68 -15.96 4.12
CA GLU A 254 -17.63 -15.66 3.04
C GLU A 254 -17.11 -14.56 2.11
N PHE A 255 -16.43 -13.56 2.68
CA PHE A 255 -15.79 -12.48 1.92
C PHE A 255 -14.72 -13.03 0.99
N LYS A 256 -13.78 -13.81 1.52
CA LYS A 256 -12.70 -14.42 0.73
C LYS A 256 -13.25 -15.30 -0.38
N ALA A 257 -14.26 -16.11 -0.06
CA ALA A 257 -14.90 -16.98 -1.05
C ALA A 257 -15.63 -16.18 -2.14
N ALA A 258 -16.37 -15.12 -1.77
CA ALA A 258 -17.08 -14.27 -2.74
C ALA A 258 -16.11 -13.52 -3.67
N VAL A 259 -14.98 -13.05 -3.13
CA VAL A 259 -13.92 -12.41 -3.93
C VAL A 259 -13.28 -13.41 -4.89
N GLN A 260 -12.94 -14.63 -4.42
CA GLN A 260 -12.36 -15.66 -5.27
C GLN A 260 -13.31 -16.06 -6.41
N GLU A 261 -14.60 -16.25 -6.12
CA GLU A 261 -15.63 -16.53 -7.15
C GLU A 261 -15.67 -15.44 -8.23
N MET A 262 -15.56 -14.17 -7.83
CA MET A 262 -15.53 -13.06 -8.79
C MET A 262 -14.23 -13.04 -9.60
N VAL A 263 -13.07 -13.34 -8.99
CA VAL A 263 -11.80 -13.46 -9.72
C VAL A 263 -11.92 -14.54 -10.80
N GLU A 264 -12.38 -15.73 -10.44
CA GLU A 264 -12.57 -16.85 -11.37
C GLU A 264 -13.59 -16.52 -12.47
N TYR A 265 -14.69 -15.84 -12.12
CA TYR A 265 -15.69 -15.35 -13.07
C TYR A 265 -15.08 -14.38 -14.10
N VAL A 266 -14.35 -13.36 -13.64
CA VAL A 266 -13.72 -12.37 -14.53
C VAL A 266 -12.75 -13.07 -15.48
N ILE A 267 -11.93 -14.00 -14.99
CA ILE A 267 -10.99 -14.76 -15.82
C ILE A 267 -11.73 -15.55 -16.89
N ARG A 268 -12.75 -16.32 -16.49
CA ARG A 268 -13.50 -17.19 -17.39
C ARG A 268 -14.26 -16.41 -18.46
N GLU A 269 -15.04 -15.41 -18.07
CA GLU A 269 -15.92 -14.69 -19.00
C GLU A 269 -15.18 -13.71 -19.89
N SER A 270 -14.06 -13.13 -19.41
CA SER A 270 -13.29 -12.18 -20.23
C SER A 270 -12.42 -12.87 -21.28
N GLY A 271 -12.00 -14.12 -21.04
CA GLY A 271 -11.04 -14.85 -21.89
C GLY A 271 -9.66 -14.19 -21.98
N ARG A 272 -9.37 -13.20 -21.13
CA ARG A 272 -8.11 -12.43 -21.15
C ARG A 272 -7.03 -13.13 -20.32
N PRO A 273 -5.74 -13.00 -20.69
CA PRO A 273 -4.63 -13.43 -19.85
C PRO A 273 -4.70 -12.78 -18.46
N ALA A 274 -4.60 -13.57 -17.40
CA ALA A 274 -4.76 -13.09 -16.02
C ALA A 274 -3.46 -13.23 -15.24
N TYR A 275 -3.10 -12.16 -14.52
CA TYR A 275 -1.87 -12.03 -13.78
C TYR A 275 -2.13 -11.50 -12.37
N PHE A 276 -1.36 -11.94 -11.40
CA PHE A 276 -1.53 -11.61 -9.99
C PHE A 276 -0.28 -10.98 -9.40
N SER A 277 -0.48 -9.98 -8.54
CA SER A 277 0.60 -9.42 -7.74
C SER A 277 1.11 -10.45 -6.72
N PRO A 278 2.41 -10.42 -6.35
CA PRO A 278 2.95 -11.33 -5.33
C PRO A 278 2.23 -11.24 -3.98
N GLY A 279 1.64 -10.08 -3.65
CA GLY A 279 0.88 -9.85 -2.42
C GLY A 279 -0.56 -10.37 -2.44
N SER A 280 -1.06 -10.86 -3.59
CA SER A 280 -2.48 -11.22 -3.77
C SER A 280 -2.84 -12.65 -3.33
N GLN A 281 -1.93 -13.37 -2.68
CA GLN A 281 -2.05 -14.80 -2.38
C GLN A 281 -3.32 -15.19 -1.60
N TRP A 282 -3.82 -14.31 -0.73
CA TRP A 282 -4.99 -14.59 0.10
C TRP A 282 -6.28 -14.78 -0.70
N ALA A 283 -6.39 -14.12 -1.87
CA ALA A 283 -7.59 -14.14 -2.70
C ALA A 283 -7.59 -15.25 -3.76
N VAL A 284 -6.49 -15.98 -3.87
CA VAL A 284 -6.24 -16.94 -4.95
C VAL A 284 -5.81 -18.31 -4.45
N GLN A 285 -6.05 -18.61 -3.17
CA GLN A 285 -5.66 -19.88 -2.56
C GLN A 285 -6.26 -21.09 -3.30
N GLY A 286 -7.54 -20.99 -3.73
CA GLY A 286 -8.19 -22.05 -4.49
C GLY A 286 -7.64 -22.28 -5.90
N ILE A 287 -6.92 -21.31 -6.47
CA ILE A 287 -6.30 -21.41 -7.79
C ILE A 287 -4.77 -21.47 -7.74
N ALA A 288 -4.16 -21.61 -6.56
CA ALA A 288 -2.70 -21.52 -6.40
C ALA A 288 -1.92 -22.51 -7.28
N ARG A 289 -2.47 -23.70 -7.55
CA ARG A 289 -1.84 -24.71 -8.44
C ARG A 289 -1.84 -24.33 -9.92
N LYS A 290 -2.62 -23.31 -10.30
CA LYS A 290 -2.74 -22.77 -11.66
C LYS A 290 -1.96 -21.46 -11.84
N LEU A 291 -1.19 -21.05 -10.81
CA LEU A 291 -0.39 -19.84 -10.83
C LEU A 291 1.07 -20.18 -11.11
N TYR A 292 1.61 -19.59 -12.17
CA TYR A 292 2.98 -19.78 -12.61
C TYR A 292 3.75 -18.48 -12.49
N ASN A 293 4.92 -18.51 -11.84
CA ASN A 293 5.80 -17.34 -11.74
C ASN A 293 6.35 -16.98 -13.12
N GLU A 294 5.99 -15.81 -13.64
CA GLU A 294 6.43 -15.30 -14.94
C GLU A 294 7.26 -14.02 -14.75
N GLY A 295 8.24 -14.08 -13.84
CA GLY A 295 9.04 -12.91 -13.48
C GLY A 295 8.44 -12.18 -12.29
N LEU A 296 7.99 -10.94 -12.45
CA LEU A 296 7.46 -10.11 -11.34
C LEU A 296 5.97 -10.28 -11.06
N VAL A 297 5.33 -11.22 -11.74
CA VAL A 297 3.90 -11.52 -11.67
C VAL A 297 3.66 -13.03 -11.67
N TYR A 298 2.51 -13.44 -11.18
CA TYR A 298 2.02 -14.81 -11.33
C TYR A 298 0.98 -14.88 -12.44
N ARG A 299 1.23 -15.63 -13.50
CA ARG A 299 0.25 -15.88 -14.56
C ARG A 299 -0.66 -17.04 -14.21
N TYR A 300 -1.96 -16.85 -14.43
CA TYR A 300 -2.94 -17.93 -14.40
C TYR A 300 -2.93 -18.74 -15.69
N SER A 301 -2.95 -20.06 -15.57
CA SER A 301 -3.18 -20.98 -16.69
C SER A 301 -3.88 -22.25 -16.22
N GLU A 302 -4.92 -22.66 -16.95
CA GLU A 302 -5.58 -23.97 -16.75
C GLU A 302 -4.66 -25.14 -17.14
N GLU A 303 -3.82 -24.90 -18.14
CA GLU A 303 -2.90 -25.89 -18.68
C GLU A 303 -1.46 -25.62 -18.20
N PRO A 304 -0.61 -26.67 -18.13
CA PRO A 304 0.82 -26.50 -17.90
C PRO A 304 1.43 -25.44 -18.82
N TYR A 305 2.18 -24.51 -18.24
CA TYR A 305 2.75 -23.34 -18.92
C TYR A 305 4.26 -23.28 -18.73
N ASP A 306 5.02 -23.06 -19.81
CA ASP A 306 6.47 -22.81 -19.73
C ASP A 306 6.76 -21.38 -19.27
N ASN A 307 6.51 -21.16 -17.97
CA ASN A 307 6.70 -19.88 -17.31
C ASN A 307 8.16 -19.48 -17.18
N VAL A 308 9.06 -20.46 -17.15
CA VAL A 308 10.51 -20.23 -17.03
C VAL A 308 11.03 -19.55 -18.29
N SER A 309 10.72 -20.08 -19.48
CA SER A 309 11.13 -19.45 -20.74
C SER A 309 10.52 -18.07 -20.90
N ALA A 310 9.28 -17.86 -20.45
CA ALA A 310 8.64 -16.55 -20.47
C ALA A 310 9.32 -15.55 -19.52
N ALA A 311 9.59 -15.95 -18.27
CA ALA A 311 10.34 -15.14 -17.31
C ALA A 311 11.73 -14.77 -17.83
N LYS A 312 12.46 -15.71 -18.47
CA LYS A 312 13.76 -15.44 -19.11
C LYS A 312 13.64 -14.33 -20.17
N ARG A 313 12.64 -14.41 -21.07
CA ARG A 313 12.42 -13.37 -22.10
C ARG A 313 12.21 -12.00 -21.47
N HIS A 314 11.35 -11.89 -20.46
CA HIS A 314 11.06 -10.61 -19.82
C HIS A 314 12.28 -10.03 -19.13
N VAL A 315 13.01 -10.84 -18.36
CA VAL A 315 14.24 -10.42 -17.68
C VAL A 315 15.32 -9.98 -18.68
N GLU A 316 15.47 -10.66 -19.81
CA GLU A 316 16.54 -10.36 -20.77
C GLU A 316 16.25 -9.16 -21.68
N ARG A 317 14.97 -8.89 -21.98
CA ARG A 317 14.59 -7.95 -23.04
C ARG A 317 13.71 -6.80 -22.58
N ASP A 318 12.86 -7.05 -21.59
CA ASP A 318 11.74 -6.18 -21.31
C ASP A 318 11.91 -5.39 -20.00
N TYR A 319 12.56 -6.00 -19.00
CA TYR A 319 12.74 -5.36 -17.69
C TYR A 319 13.91 -4.38 -17.67
N HIS A 320 13.68 -3.24 -17.03
CA HIS A 320 14.73 -2.27 -16.73
C HIS A 320 15.30 -2.53 -15.33
N PHE A 321 16.62 -2.65 -15.23
CA PHE A 321 17.30 -2.95 -13.96
C PHE A 321 18.28 -1.86 -13.51
N ASP A 322 18.53 -0.83 -14.32
CA ASP A 322 19.58 0.17 -14.04
C ASP A 322 19.36 0.85 -12.69
N TYR A 323 18.10 1.09 -12.32
CA TYR A 323 17.73 1.67 -11.04
C TYR A 323 17.94 0.74 -9.83
N LEU A 324 18.08 -0.57 -10.06
CA LEU A 324 18.46 -1.51 -9.01
C LEU A 324 19.97 -1.50 -8.79
N THR A 325 20.77 -1.25 -9.81
CA THR A 325 22.22 -1.34 -9.74
C THR A 325 22.92 -0.01 -9.48
N GLU A 326 22.33 1.11 -9.88
CA GLU A 326 22.90 2.46 -9.75
C GLU A 326 22.19 3.28 -8.66
N PRO A 327 22.84 3.50 -7.48
CA PRO A 327 22.27 4.30 -6.40
C PRO A 327 21.89 5.73 -6.80
N ALA A 328 22.58 6.34 -7.77
CA ALA A 328 22.24 7.69 -8.24
C ALA A 328 20.83 7.76 -8.87
N PHE A 329 20.33 6.65 -9.43
CA PHE A 329 18.97 6.55 -9.95
C PHE A 329 17.90 6.26 -8.88
N ARG A 330 18.28 6.20 -7.59
CA ARG A 330 17.42 5.93 -6.43
C ARG A 330 17.20 7.13 -5.51
N LEU A 331 17.57 8.34 -5.93
CA LEU A 331 17.32 9.55 -5.15
C LEU A 331 15.81 9.83 -5.10
N GLU A 332 15.19 9.43 -3.99
CA GLU A 332 13.76 9.65 -3.71
C GLU A 332 13.60 10.51 -2.46
N SER A 333 12.61 11.39 -2.51
CA SER A 333 12.23 12.29 -1.41
C SER A 333 11.14 11.70 -0.49
N TRP A 334 10.49 10.60 -0.88
CA TRP A 334 9.27 10.11 -0.23
C TRP A 334 9.19 8.57 -0.16
N TRP A 335 8.58 8.07 0.91
CA TRP A 335 8.23 6.65 1.18
C TRP A 335 9.39 5.66 1.42
N SER A 336 9.91 5.62 2.65
CA SER A 336 10.93 4.61 3.07
C SER A 336 10.48 3.15 2.94
N GLY A 337 9.18 2.87 3.13
CA GLY A 337 8.62 1.52 3.07
C GLY A 337 8.42 0.94 1.67
N SER A 338 8.45 1.74 0.61
CA SER A 338 8.18 1.22 -0.73
C SER A 338 9.36 0.42 -1.25
N GLU A 339 10.59 0.66 -0.77
CA GLU A 339 11.77 -0.10 -1.19
C GLU A 339 11.60 -1.59 -0.88
N MET A 340 10.70 -1.96 0.04
CA MET A 340 10.30 -3.35 0.27
C MET A 340 9.75 -4.03 -0.99
N LEU A 341 9.15 -3.28 -1.94
CA LEU A 341 8.75 -3.81 -3.24
C LEU A 341 9.95 -4.28 -4.07
N LEU A 342 11.14 -3.69 -3.88
CA LEU A 342 12.35 -4.12 -4.57
C LEU A 342 12.78 -5.53 -4.17
N LEU A 343 12.40 -5.96 -2.96
CA LEU A 343 12.65 -7.31 -2.49
C LEU A 343 11.87 -8.37 -3.28
N ASN A 344 10.78 -7.98 -3.97
CA ASN A 344 10.06 -8.86 -4.89
C ASN A 344 10.96 -9.29 -6.06
N TYR A 345 11.89 -8.45 -6.54
CA TYR A 345 12.85 -8.88 -7.56
C TYR A 345 13.68 -10.07 -7.06
N THR A 346 14.20 -9.99 -5.84
CA THR A 346 15.04 -11.04 -5.27
C THR A 346 14.26 -12.34 -5.09
N VAL A 347 13.05 -12.27 -4.52
CA VAL A 347 12.23 -13.47 -4.25
C VAL A 347 11.70 -14.09 -5.52
N MET A 348 11.23 -13.28 -6.47
CA MET A 348 10.56 -13.77 -7.66
C MET A 348 11.53 -14.21 -8.76
N LEU A 349 12.70 -13.58 -8.87
CA LEU A 349 13.69 -13.89 -9.92
C LEU A 349 14.84 -14.78 -9.43
N GLY A 350 14.98 -15.01 -8.12
CA GLY A 350 15.99 -15.91 -7.55
C GLY A 350 16.02 -17.30 -8.22
N PRO A 351 14.88 -18.01 -8.32
CA PRO A 351 14.82 -19.31 -9.01
C PRO A 351 15.29 -19.28 -10.48
N LEU A 352 15.15 -18.13 -11.16
CA LEU A 352 15.57 -17.99 -12.55
C LEU A 352 17.10 -18.06 -12.70
N VAL A 353 17.86 -17.65 -11.67
CA VAL A 353 19.31 -17.79 -11.63
C VAL A 353 19.71 -19.26 -11.74
N GLN A 354 19.08 -20.13 -10.95
CA GLN A 354 19.30 -21.57 -11.02
C GLN A 354 18.92 -22.12 -12.40
N SER A 355 17.77 -21.71 -12.94
CA SER A 355 17.34 -22.14 -14.28
C SER A 355 18.34 -21.76 -15.38
N TYR A 356 19.01 -20.61 -15.30
CA TYR A 356 20.08 -20.28 -16.24
C TYR A 356 21.26 -21.26 -16.13
N ARG A 357 21.69 -21.60 -14.90
CA ARG A 357 22.79 -22.55 -14.70
C ARG A 357 22.47 -23.95 -15.18
N GLU A 358 21.27 -24.44 -14.90
CA GLU A 358 20.80 -25.75 -15.35
C GLU A 358 20.74 -25.84 -16.87
N SER A 359 20.44 -24.72 -17.55
CA SER A 359 20.52 -24.60 -19.01
C SER A 359 21.94 -24.35 -19.56
N GLY A 360 22.98 -24.38 -18.71
CA GLY A 360 24.38 -24.16 -19.10
C GLY A 360 24.78 -22.70 -19.29
N ASN A 361 23.89 -21.74 -19.03
CA ASN A 361 24.13 -20.31 -19.25
C ASN A 361 24.68 -19.61 -18.00
N GLN A 362 25.95 -19.91 -17.68
CA GLN A 362 26.63 -19.41 -16.49
C GLN A 362 26.78 -17.88 -16.48
N GLU A 363 26.99 -17.27 -17.65
CA GLU A 363 27.12 -15.81 -17.77
C GLU A 363 25.82 -15.11 -17.38
N ARG A 364 24.67 -15.55 -17.91
CA ARG A 364 23.36 -14.97 -17.57
C ARG A 364 22.98 -15.21 -16.11
N ALA A 365 23.28 -16.40 -15.58
CA ALA A 365 23.07 -16.67 -14.15
C ALA A 365 23.87 -15.68 -13.28
N GLY A 366 25.16 -15.49 -13.59
CA GLY A 366 26.02 -14.54 -12.87
C GLY A 366 25.57 -13.08 -13.00
N TRP A 367 25.11 -12.68 -14.20
CA TRP A 367 24.57 -11.35 -14.45
C TRP A 367 23.32 -11.07 -13.61
N LEU A 368 22.31 -11.95 -13.67
CA LEU A 368 21.08 -11.78 -12.90
C LEU A 368 21.37 -11.80 -11.40
N TYR A 369 22.21 -12.72 -10.93
CA TYR A 369 22.61 -12.78 -9.51
C TYR A 369 23.18 -11.44 -9.02
N ARG A 370 24.08 -10.83 -9.80
CA ARG A 370 24.67 -9.52 -9.45
C ARG A 370 23.63 -8.41 -9.37
N ILE A 371 22.65 -8.39 -10.28
CA ILE A 371 21.54 -7.42 -10.23
C ILE A 371 20.71 -7.62 -8.97
N LEU A 372 20.31 -8.85 -8.66
CA LEU A 372 19.49 -9.15 -7.47
C LEU A 372 20.23 -8.84 -6.17
N LYS A 373 21.52 -9.13 -6.12
CA LYS A 373 22.39 -8.80 -4.99
C LYS A 373 22.51 -7.27 -4.82
N ALA A 374 22.79 -6.55 -5.90
CA ALA A 374 22.87 -5.08 -5.88
C ALA A 374 21.53 -4.45 -5.44
N SER A 375 20.39 -5.03 -5.85
CA SER A 375 19.07 -4.58 -5.43
C SER A 375 18.96 -4.49 -3.90
N VAL A 376 19.38 -5.56 -3.21
CA VAL A 376 19.38 -5.70 -1.74
C VAL A 376 20.43 -4.80 -1.08
N GLU A 377 21.66 -4.79 -1.61
CA GLU A 377 22.77 -4.03 -1.03
C GLU A 377 22.53 -2.52 -1.08
N ASN A 378 22.03 -2.03 -2.21
CA ASN A 378 21.75 -0.62 -2.43
C ASN A 378 20.46 -0.14 -1.75
N GLY A 379 19.60 -1.05 -1.26
CA GLY A 379 18.34 -0.66 -0.62
C GLY A 379 18.56 -0.09 0.78
N ARG A 380 17.70 0.83 1.22
CA ARG A 380 17.65 1.44 2.55
C ARG A 380 16.94 0.53 3.56
N PHE A 381 17.36 -0.74 3.59
CA PHE A 381 16.87 -1.73 4.54
C PHE A 381 17.71 -1.77 5.82
N SER A 382 17.13 -2.25 6.91
CA SER A 382 17.91 -2.59 8.10
C SER A 382 18.96 -3.66 7.79
N ALA A 383 20.09 -3.65 8.51
CA ALA A 383 21.15 -4.64 8.32
C ALA A 383 20.65 -6.08 8.44
N ALA A 384 19.71 -6.32 9.37
CA ALA A 384 19.06 -7.63 9.53
C ALA A 384 18.27 -8.05 8.29
N LYS A 385 17.52 -7.11 7.69
CA LYS A 385 16.73 -7.37 6.48
C LYS A 385 17.62 -7.60 5.26
N LYS A 386 18.71 -6.84 5.10
CA LYS A 386 19.70 -7.10 4.05
C LYS A 386 20.27 -8.51 4.17
N LYS A 387 20.69 -8.89 5.38
CA LYS A 387 21.23 -10.22 5.64
C LYS A 387 20.24 -11.33 5.26
N GLU A 388 19.00 -11.23 5.71
CA GLU A 388 17.93 -12.20 5.41
C GLU A 388 17.79 -12.46 3.89
N TYR A 389 17.78 -11.40 3.08
CA TYR A 389 17.58 -11.51 1.63
C TYR A 389 18.84 -11.92 0.88
N LEU A 390 20.02 -11.55 1.36
CA LEU A 390 21.29 -12.06 0.84
C LEU A 390 21.42 -13.56 1.14
N ASP A 391 21.10 -14.00 2.35
CA ASP A 391 21.09 -15.42 2.74
C ASP A 391 20.07 -16.22 1.90
N TYR A 392 18.90 -15.63 1.58
CA TYR A 392 17.97 -16.21 0.62
C TYR A 392 18.59 -16.33 -0.78
N LEU A 393 19.26 -15.28 -1.26
CA LEU A 393 19.82 -15.23 -2.60
C LEU A 393 20.98 -16.22 -2.79
N GLU A 394 21.80 -16.45 -1.76
CA GLU A 394 22.91 -17.42 -1.79
C GLU A 394 22.42 -18.87 -2.05
N LYS A 395 21.16 -19.19 -1.76
CA LYS A 395 20.56 -20.50 -2.14
C LYS A 395 20.49 -20.70 -3.65
N TRP A 396 20.48 -19.59 -4.40
CA TRP A 396 20.45 -19.56 -5.86
C TRP A 396 21.82 -19.20 -6.44
N ARG A 397 22.88 -19.15 -5.63
CA ARG A 397 24.27 -19.07 -6.11
C ARG A 397 24.76 -20.43 -6.61
#